data_AF-A0A813FIE3-F1
#
_entry.id   AF-A0A813FIE3-F1
#
_cell.length_a   1.000
_cell.length_b   1.000
_cell.length_c   1.000
_cell.angle_alpha   90.00
_cell.angle_beta   90.00
_cell.angle_gamma   90.00
#
_symmetry.space_group_name_H-M   'P 1'
#
loop_
_entity.id
_entity.type
_entity.pdbx_description
1 polymer ?
#
loop_
_entity_poly.entity_id
_entity_poly.type
_entity_poly.pdbx_seq_one_letter_code
_entity_poly.pdbx_strand_id
1 'polypeptide(L)'
;MQECLAALAAHGATSCFCGSLDQPGPELDAPPGDPLRGASVHFLKNRLLQMLGLEETSELCVYNVEPQIREFSAAAICPRDHRPGAALVDVISRHAAGRSTHMLSYGWGYRVADIARALHAYCLKEGLEPQSTYVWICFLCINQHRVKEMQASGKGVPFEEFEDTFGSRVRAIGHVVALLSPWHSPLYTQRAWCVYELYVAATTDGVSFSLILPPQDEADMFQALSSGGGKQLWEAMTGIRVQSAKASVEEDRLRLLQLIEAKPGYAKLNQLIVRLLREWFVDIAEVQLKKALLTAVSSDCCTSSSSESPARHCVQVADWMSRVGASARGAQLVDAGLQVLGPATSENAADAAALHTTMVWLQYMLFDFKAAMEAAARAQQSFRLAGNECTEDAALCQANAGMVLQQLGDCSAALQAYEAAVAIHDSLGTKLSKERAGIYRTIGELHHQLRDFDKAFEAFDKAWQMWQELGMERSTSGAATLCKRAALQVDAGQPEEALDALQTAWNDVYEPLGLSESPGAADCLATKGRALLAIGDQVAAQESLKRAIAIFEAAGLGHVESVQQLRDLCSAGRETAPKMVKP
;
A
#
# COMPACT_ATOMS: atom_id res chain seq x y z
N MET A 1 -15.86 17.03 -23.27
CA MET A 1 -15.28 18.17 -22.52
C MET A 1 -16.18 18.65 -21.39
N GLN A 2 -17.44 19.06 -21.65
CA GLN A 2 -18.41 19.39 -20.57
C GLN A 2 -18.90 18.17 -19.77
N GLU A 3 -19.01 16.98 -20.38
CA GLU A 3 -19.46 15.77 -19.67
C GLU A 3 -18.39 15.16 -18.73
N CYS A 4 -17.09 15.25 -19.08
CA CYS A 4 -16.00 14.88 -18.14
C CYS A 4 -15.86 15.86 -16.97
N LEU A 5 -16.11 17.16 -17.21
CA LEU A 5 -16.13 18.17 -16.15
C LEU A 5 -17.33 17.99 -15.20
N ALA A 6 -18.48 17.54 -15.73
CA ALA A 6 -19.67 17.25 -14.93
C ALA A 6 -19.50 15.98 -14.07
N ALA A 7 -18.84 14.93 -14.57
CA ALA A 7 -18.61 13.70 -13.81
C ALA A 7 -17.65 13.88 -12.62
N LEU A 8 -16.65 14.77 -12.73
CA LEU A 8 -15.74 15.12 -11.64
C LEU A 8 -16.39 16.07 -10.61
N ALA A 9 -17.38 16.87 -11.01
CA ALA A 9 -18.13 17.75 -10.10
C ALA A 9 -19.29 17.04 -9.38
N ALA A 10 -19.86 15.97 -9.97
CA ALA A 10 -21.06 15.31 -9.45
C ALA A 10 -20.82 14.38 -8.23
N HIS A 11 -19.56 14.01 -7.95
CA HIS A 11 -19.22 13.24 -6.73
C HIS A 11 -18.89 14.11 -5.51
N GLY A 12 -19.03 15.44 -5.60
CA GLY A 12 -18.79 16.38 -4.50
C GLY A 12 -20.01 17.19 -4.05
N ALA A 13 -21.22 16.89 -4.53
CA ALA A 13 -22.40 17.72 -4.28
C ALA A 13 -23.30 17.15 -3.17
N THR A 14 -22.98 17.45 -1.91
CA THR A 14 -23.97 17.49 -0.82
C THR A 14 -24.21 18.94 -0.40
N SER A 15 -25.41 19.42 -0.77
CA SER A 15 -26.14 20.61 -0.30
C SER A 15 -25.36 21.70 0.44
N CYS A 16 -25.09 22.81 -0.25
CA CYS A 16 -24.68 24.08 0.35
C CYS A 16 -25.87 24.68 1.12
N PHE A 17 -25.85 24.56 2.46
CA PHE A 17 -26.76 25.30 3.34
C PHE A 17 -26.14 26.68 3.61
N CYS A 18 -26.69 27.71 2.96
CA CYS A 18 -26.42 29.11 3.29
C CYS A 18 -27.23 29.47 4.56
N GLY A 19 -26.60 29.32 5.72
CA GLY A 19 -27.12 29.73 7.03
C GLY A 19 -26.15 30.68 7.73
N SER A 20 -26.69 31.72 8.35
CA SER A 20 -26.01 32.83 9.01
C SER A 20 -24.86 32.44 9.95
N LEU A 21 -23.78 33.23 9.88
CA LEU A 21 -22.75 33.38 10.90
C LEU A 21 -23.41 33.60 12.27
N ASP A 22 -23.38 32.60 13.16
CA ASP A 22 -23.13 32.76 14.59
C ASP A 22 -23.27 31.42 15.34
N GLN A 23 -22.19 31.09 16.07
CA GLN A 23 -21.99 29.94 16.97
C GLN A 23 -21.69 28.56 16.33
N PRO A 24 -20.67 27.83 16.83
CA PRO A 24 -20.52 26.41 16.50
C PRO A 24 -21.77 25.66 16.98
N GLY A 25 -22.31 24.78 16.14
CA GLY A 25 -23.46 23.95 16.51
C GLY A 25 -23.18 23.13 17.78
N PRO A 26 -24.23 22.70 18.52
CA PRO A 26 -24.10 22.06 19.82
C PRO A 26 -23.26 20.77 19.82
N GLU A 27 -23.05 20.14 18.65
CA GLU A 27 -22.23 18.92 18.49
C GLU A 27 -20.71 19.20 18.51
N LEU A 28 -20.28 20.43 18.23
CA LEU A 28 -18.86 20.83 18.17
C LEU A 28 -18.39 21.59 19.41
N ASP A 29 -19.25 21.78 20.41
CA ASP A 29 -18.84 22.36 21.70
C ASP A 29 -18.14 21.30 22.58
N ALA A 30 -17.03 21.69 23.18
CA ALA A 30 -16.29 20.87 24.15
C ALA A 30 -15.67 21.82 25.16
N PRO A 31 -16.20 21.97 26.39
CA PRO A 31 -15.76 22.99 27.34
C PRO A 31 -14.30 22.78 27.79
N PRO A 32 -13.63 23.81 28.35
CA PRO A 32 -12.32 23.64 28.97
C PRO A 32 -12.32 22.48 29.97
N GLY A 33 -11.32 21.60 29.87
CA GLY A 33 -11.24 20.37 30.67
C GLY A 33 -11.80 19.13 29.98
N ASP A 34 -12.59 19.28 28.91
CA ASP A 34 -13.07 18.14 28.12
C ASP A 34 -11.87 17.36 27.53
N PRO A 35 -11.83 16.02 27.66
CA PRO A 35 -10.75 15.19 27.12
C PRO A 35 -10.63 15.24 25.60
N LEU A 36 -11.73 15.50 24.89
CA LEU A 36 -11.83 15.57 23.43
C LEU A 36 -11.71 16.99 22.90
N ARG A 37 -11.37 17.98 23.73
CA ARG A 37 -11.13 19.36 23.28
C ARG A 37 -9.88 19.44 22.39
N GLY A 38 -10.01 20.05 21.23
CA GLY A 38 -8.96 20.22 20.22
C GLY A 38 -8.86 21.66 19.73
N ALA A 39 -7.77 21.98 19.04
CA ALA A 39 -7.53 23.31 18.46
C ALA A 39 -7.97 23.34 17.00
N SER A 40 -8.60 24.44 16.56
CA SER A 40 -8.97 24.62 15.15
C SER A 40 -7.74 24.71 14.25
N VAL A 41 -7.82 24.16 13.04
CA VAL A 41 -6.74 24.27 12.06
C VAL A 41 -6.43 25.73 11.72
N HIS A 42 -7.45 26.59 11.68
CA HIS A 42 -7.28 28.03 11.51
C HIS A 42 -6.40 28.66 12.61
N PHE A 43 -6.60 28.28 13.88
CA PHE A 43 -5.75 28.74 14.98
C PHE A 43 -4.32 28.25 14.83
N LEU A 44 -4.12 26.97 14.50
CA LEU A 44 -2.79 26.38 14.31
C LEU A 44 -1.99 27.11 13.22
N LYS A 45 -2.62 27.40 12.08
CA LYS A 45 -1.95 28.03 10.94
C LYS A 45 -1.68 29.52 11.16
N ASN A 46 -2.60 30.26 11.77
CA ASN A 46 -2.53 31.73 11.79
C ASN A 46 -2.14 32.35 13.14
N ARG A 47 -2.41 31.65 14.26
CA ARG A 47 -2.21 32.22 15.60
C ARG A 47 -1.16 31.50 16.40
N LEU A 48 -1.11 30.18 16.37
CA LEU A 48 -0.11 29.42 17.12
C LEU A 48 1.32 29.79 16.68
N LEU A 49 1.57 29.86 15.36
CA LEU A 49 2.87 30.27 14.83
C LEU A 49 3.25 31.69 15.27
N GLN A 50 2.29 32.62 15.22
CA GLN A 50 2.50 33.99 15.67
C GLN A 50 2.81 34.06 17.18
N MET A 51 2.07 33.31 18.01
CA MET A 51 2.29 33.25 19.46
C MET A 51 3.69 32.75 19.77
N LEU A 52 4.17 31.75 19.03
CA LEU A 52 5.50 31.16 19.18
C LEU A 52 6.61 31.97 18.51
N GLY A 53 6.28 33.10 17.84
CA GLY A 53 7.26 33.89 17.08
C GLY A 53 7.90 33.12 15.92
N LEU A 54 7.18 32.16 15.33
CA LEU A 54 7.68 31.31 14.25
C LEU A 54 7.27 31.87 12.89
N GLU A 55 8.25 31.98 12.01
CA GLU A 55 8.02 32.16 10.58
C GLU A 55 7.70 30.82 9.91
N GLU A 56 7.19 30.86 8.68
CA GLU A 56 6.82 29.64 7.95
C GLU A 56 8.03 28.74 7.62
N THR A 57 9.23 29.31 7.54
CA THR A 57 10.52 28.65 7.30
C THR A 57 11.20 28.14 8.57
N SER A 58 10.54 28.26 9.73
CA SER A 58 11.14 27.86 11.00
C SER A 58 11.43 26.36 11.06
N GLU A 59 12.66 26.02 11.44
CA GLU A 59 13.12 24.65 11.67
C GLU A 59 12.78 24.12 13.08
N LEU A 60 12.08 24.90 13.91
CA LEU A 60 11.79 24.51 15.28
C LEU A 60 10.72 23.41 15.35
N CYS A 61 11.09 22.30 15.97
CA CYS A 61 10.20 21.16 16.20
C CYS A 61 9.44 21.28 17.52
N VAL A 62 8.49 20.35 17.75
CA VAL A 62 7.68 20.34 18.97
C VAL A 62 8.54 20.26 20.24
N TYR A 63 9.65 19.51 20.22
CA TYR A 63 10.57 19.49 21.36
C TYR A 63 11.13 20.88 21.71
N ASN A 64 11.35 21.74 20.71
CA ASN A 64 11.90 23.08 20.93
C ASN A 64 10.85 24.06 21.48
N VAL A 65 9.59 23.92 21.05
CA VAL A 65 8.53 24.90 21.38
C VAL A 65 7.73 24.54 22.63
N GLU A 66 7.72 23.27 23.06
CA GLU A 66 6.94 22.81 24.21
C GLU A 66 7.16 23.65 25.49
N PRO A 67 8.38 24.10 25.84
CA PRO A 67 8.57 24.98 26.99
C PRO A 67 7.78 26.29 26.91
N GLN A 68 7.74 26.94 25.74
CA GLN A 68 6.98 28.17 25.52
C GLN A 68 5.46 27.92 25.61
N ILE A 69 5.01 26.76 25.12
CA ILE A 69 3.60 26.34 25.23
C ILE A 69 3.17 26.30 26.70
N ARG A 70 4.01 25.79 27.60
CA ARG A 70 3.74 25.81 29.03
C ARG A 70 3.74 27.21 29.61
N GLU A 71 4.63 28.09 29.18
CA GLU A 71 4.66 29.48 29.66
C GLU A 71 3.35 30.22 29.37
N PHE A 72 2.76 30.04 28.19
CA PHE A 72 1.47 30.65 27.84
C PHE A 72 0.30 30.19 28.71
N SER A 73 0.39 29.02 29.34
CA SER A 73 -0.68 28.44 30.16
C SER A 73 -0.33 28.33 31.65
N ALA A 74 0.83 28.83 32.08
CA ALA A 74 1.34 28.65 33.44
C ALA A 74 0.47 29.34 34.52
N ALA A 75 -0.06 30.52 34.20
CA ALA A 75 -0.89 31.29 35.13
C ALA A 75 -2.35 30.81 35.20
N ALA A 76 -2.79 29.96 34.24
CA ALA A 76 -4.15 29.47 34.19
C ALA A 76 -4.38 28.35 35.22
N ILE A 77 -5.57 28.34 35.84
CA ILE A 77 -5.99 27.21 36.68
C ILE A 77 -6.50 26.10 35.77
N CYS A 78 -5.90 24.92 35.88
CA CYS A 78 -6.28 23.76 35.11
C CYS A 78 -7.72 23.32 35.48
N PRO A 79 -8.62 23.19 34.49
CA PRO A 79 -10.01 22.80 34.75
C PRO A 79 -10.17 21.34 35.19
N ARG A 80 -9.14 20.49 35.02
CA ARG A 80 -9.19 19.06 35.33
C ARG A 80 -8.76 18.72 36.77
N ASP A 81 -7.79 19.46 37.31
CA ASP A 81 -7.20 19.19 38.65
C ASP A 81 -7.20 20.41 39.59
N HIS A 82 -7.70 21.56 39.13
CA HIS A 82 -7.77 22.82 39.87
C HIS A 82 -6.42 23.36 40.36
N ARG A 83 -5.30 22.97 39.73
CA ARG A 83 -3.94 23.45 40.04
C ARG A 83 -3.45 24.49 39.01
N PRO A 84 -2.53 25.40 39.38
CA PRO A 84 -1.90 26.33 38.42
C PRO A 84 -1.11 25.58 37.34
N GLY A 85 -1.27 25.98 36.07
CA GLY A 85 -0.68 25.34 34.90
C GLY A 85 -1.68 24.40 34.22
N ALA A 86 -2.25 24.86 33.10
CA ALA A 86 -3.26 24.14 32.30
C ALA A 86 -2.70 23.66 30.94
N ALA A 87 -3.42 22.78 30.25
CA ALA A 87 -3.13 22.50 28.84
C ALA A 87 -3.46 23.73 27.99
N LEU A 88 -2.70 24.01 26.91
CA LEU A 88 -2.91 25.22 26.12
C LEU A 88 -4.33 25.28 25.55
N VAL A 89 -4.88 24.15 25.11
CA VAL A 89 -6.22 24.07 24.51
C VAL A 89 -7.33 24.56 25.45
N ASP A 90 -7.11 24.51 26.77
CA ASP A 90 -8.09 24.96 27.77
C ASP A 90 -8.03 26.47 28.02
N VAL A 91 -6.96 27.13 27.56
CA VAL A 91 -6.71 28.57 27.79
C VAL A 91 -7.02 29.39 26.53
N ILE A 92 -6.93 28.79 25.34
CA ILE A 92 -7.25 29.48 24.08
C ILE A 92 -8.75 29.74 23.92
N SER A 93 -9.08 30.74 23.11
CA SER A 93 -10.45 31.22 22.94
C SER A 93 -11.41 30.13 22.47
N ARG A 94 -12.70 30.27 22.82
CA ARG A 94 -13.75 29.33 22.38
C ARG A 94 -13.94 29.28 20.86
N HIS A 95 -13.53 30.33 20.14
CA HIS A 95 -13.53 30.32 18.67
C HIS A 95 -12.34 29.53 18.09
N ALA A 96 -11.28 29.34 18.88
CA ALA A 96 -10.07 28.64 18.46
C ALA A 96 -10.04 27.16 18.90
N ALA A 97 -10.97 26.72 19.74
CA ALA A 97 -11.01 25.36 20.28
C ALA A 97 -12.45 24.84 20.48
N GLY A 98 -12.64 23.57 20.18
CA GLY A 98 -13.93 22.88 20.19
C GLY A 98 -13.75 21.37 20.26
N ARG A 99 -14.83 20.61 20.05
CA ARG A 99 -14.78 19.15 20.06
C ARG A 99 -13.96 18.65 18.88
N SER A 100 -12.96 17.81 19.16
CA SER A 100 -12.05 17.30 18.15
C SER A 100 -12.80 16.47 17.12
N THR A 101 -12.65 16.86 15.86
CA THR A 101 -13.11 16.14 14.67
C THR A 101 -12.05 15.16 14.18
N HIS A 102 -10.76 15.46 14.46
CA HIS A 102 -9.62 14.66 14.03
C HIS A 102 -8.60 14.56 15.16
N MET A 103 -7.82 13.48 15.16
CA MET A 103 -6.65 13.30 16.03
C MET A 103 -5.39 13.33 15.18
N LEU A 104 -4.42 14.18 15.52
CA LEU A 104 -3.13 14.18 14.84
C LEU A 104 -2.22 13.10 15.45
N SER A 105 -1.83 12.13 14.62
CA SER A 105 -0.78 11.15 14.90
C SER A 105 0.51 11.60 14.22
N TYR A 106 1.56 11.89 15.00
CA TYR A 106 2.77 12.54 14.48
C TYR A 106 3.99 12.40 15.42
N GLY A 107 5.16 12.84 14.95
CA GLY A 107 6.39 12.89 15.74
C GLY A 107 6.67 14.23 16.42
N TRP A 108 7.20 14.24 17.65
CA TRP A 108 7.63 15.51 18.29
C TRP A 108 8.87 16.14 17.63
N GLY A 109 9.61 15.37 16.82
CA GLY A 109 10.68 15.89 15.97
C GLY A 109 10.20 16.66 14.74
N TYR A 110 8.89 16.75 14.50
CA TYR A 110 8.33 17.44 13.34
C TYR A 110 8.28 18.95 13.61
N ARG A 111 8.52 19.74 12.55
CA ARG A 111 8.41 21.20 12.58
C ARG A 111 6.97 21.61 12.81
N VAL A 112 6.76 22.57 13.71
CA VAL A 112 5.40 23.06 14.04
C VAL A 112 4.74 23.71 12.83
N ALA A 113 5.53 24.44 12.03
CA ALA A 113 5.06 25.05 10.79
C ALA A 113 4.59 24.01 9.76
N ASP A 114 5.26 22.86 9.67
CA ASP A 114 4.86 21.76 8.78
C ASP A 114 3.57 21.10 9.23
N ILE A 115 3.41 20.87 10.54
CA ILE A 115 2.15 20.35 11.11
C ILE A 115 0.98 21.26 10.71
N ALA A 116 1.12 22.56 10.95
CA ALA A 116 0.07 23.53 10.66
C ALA A 116 -0.23 23.64 9.15
N ARG A 117 0.82 23.62 8.30
CA ARG A 117 0.67 23.67 6.83
C ARG A 117 0.01 22.40 6.28
N ALA A 118 0.44 21.23 6.74
CA ALA A 118 -0.11 19.95 6.30
C ALA A 118 -1.60 19.81 6.68
N LEU A 119 -1.97 20.17 7.92
CA LEU A 119 -3.37 20.15 8.36
C LEU A 119 -4.25 21.15 7.58
N HIS A 120 -3.73 22.34 7.29
CA HIS A 120 -4.45 23.32 6.47
C HIS A 120 -4.65 22.83 5.03
N ALA A 121 -3.61 22.30 4.40
CA ALA A 121 -3.70 21.74 3.05
C ALA A 121 -4.66 20.54 2.99
N TYR A 122 -4.64 19.69 4.02
CA TYR A 122 -5.59 18.60 4.19
C TYR A 122 -7.04 19.10 4.22
N CYS A 123 -7.33 20.13 5.02
CA CYS A 123 -8.68 20.70 5.06
C CYS A 123 -9.16 21.15 3.68
N LEU A 124 -8.32 21.88 2.95
CA LEU A 124 -8.68 22.35 1.60
C LEU A 124 -8.89 21.20 0.61
N LYS A 125 -8.08 20.14 0.69
CA LYS A 125 -8.17 18.98 -0.19
C LYS A 125 -9.45 18.19 0.03
N GLU A 126 -9.85 18.02 1.29
CA GLU A 126 -11.05 17.26 1.68
C GLU A 126 -12.33 18.13 1.71
N GLY A 127 -12.24 19.41 1.36
CA GLY A 127 -13.39 20.33 1.41
C GLY A 127 -13.87 20.65 2.83
N LEU A 128 -12.97 20.57 3.81
CA LEU A 128 -13.24 20.90 5.22
C LEU A 128 -12.93 22.36 5.52
N GLU A 129 -13.75 22.98 6.37
CA GLU A 129 -13.54 24.36 6.83
C GLU A 129 -12.50 24.42 7.97
N PRO A 130 -11.34 25.11 7.79
CA PRO A 130 -10.28 25.14 8.80
C PRO A 130 -10.69 25.74 10.15
N GLN A 131 -11.70 26.60 10.19
CA GLN A 131 -12.20 27.26 11.40
C GLN A 131 -13.00 26.31 12.29
N SER A 132 -13.71 25.35 11.70
CA SER A 132 -14.54 24.36 12.41
C SER A 132 -13.97 22.94 12.37
N THR A 133 -12.78 22.77 11.78
CA THR A 133 -12.01 21.52 11.86
C THR A 133 -11.10 21.59 13.10
N TYR A 134 -11.52 20.92 14.18
CA TYR A 134 -10.76 20.86 15.43
C TYR A 134 -9.93 19.60 15.50
N VAL A 135 -8.65 19.76 15.84
CA VAL A 135 -7.67 18.68 15.87
C VAL A 135 -7.13 18.50 17.27
N TRP A 136 -7.20 17.27 17.78
CA TRP A 136 -6.54 16.88 19.01
C TRP A 136 -5.04 16.69 18.75
N ILE A 137 -4.20 17.45 19.45
CA ILE A 137 -2.74 17.42 19.27
C ILE A 137 -2.09 17.32 20.66
N CYS A 138 -1.31 16.27 20.90
CA CYS A 138 -0.90 15.91 22.26
C CYS A 138 -0.12 17.02 23.00
N PHE A 139 0.76 17.77 22.34
CA PHE A 139 1.50 18.86 23.02
C PHE A 139 0.64 20.08 23.38
N LEU A 140 -0.57 20.20 22.80
CA LEU A 140 -1.53 21.27 23.09
C LEU A 140 -2.63 20.82 24.06
N CYS A 141 -3.08 19.57 23.92
CA CYS A 141 -4.24 19.03 24.61
C CYS A 141 -3.90 18.29 25.91
N ILE A 142 -2.71 17.68 26.01
CA ILE A 142 -2.22 17.10 27.26
C ILE A 142 -1.62 18.22 28.11
N ASN A 143 -1.89 18.20 29.42
CA ASN A 143 -1.30 19.16 30.35
C ASN A 143 0.20 18.87 30.56
N GLN A 144 1.03 19.51 29.74
CA GLN A 144 2.49 19.32 29.74
C GLN A 144 3.13 19.70 31.09
N HIS A 145 2.51 20.57 31.89
CA HIS A 145 3.00 20.89 33.23
C HIS A 145 3.05 19.64 34.12
N ARG A 146 2.00 18.82 34.10
CA ARG A 146 1.93 17.58 34.89
C ARG A 146 2.91 16.54 34.37
N VAL A 147 3.06 16.42 33.05
CA VAL A 147 4.05 15.52 32.44
C VAL A 147 5.46 15.89 32.91
N LYS A 148 5.83 17.17 32.92
CA LYS A 148 7.15 17.63 33.39
C LYS A 148 7.34 17.48 34.90
N GLU A 149 6.32 17.75 35.71
CA GLU A 149 6.36 17.51 37.16
C GLU A 149 6.62 16.04 37.50
N MET A 150 5.92 15.13 36.82
CA MET A 150 6.12 13.69 36.97
C MET A 150 7.54 13.29 36.57
N GLN A 151 8.00 13.69 35.39
CA GLN A 151 9.38 13.44 34.93
C GLN A 151 10.43 13.96 35.91
N ALA A 152 10.25 15.17 36.45
CA ALA A 152 11.15 15.76 37.44
C ALA A 152 11.16 15.00 38.78
N SER A 153 10.07 14.33 39.14
CA SER A 153 9.95 13.51 40.35
C SER A 153 10.59 12.12 40.23
N GLY A 154 11.17 11.78 39.07
CA GLY A 154 11.71 10.44 38.77
C GLY A 154 10.64 9.38 38.52
N LYS A 155 9.36 9.74 38.66
CA LYS A 155 8.21 8.90 38.32
C LYS A 155 7.76 9.31 36.92
N GLY A 156 8.18 8.58 35.89
CA GLY A 156 7.61 8.76 34.55
C GLY A 156 6.08 8.68 34.59
N VAL A 157 5.42 9.19 33.55
CA VAL A 157 3.97 8.95 33.42
C VAL A 157 3.75 7.44 33.22
N PRO A 158 2.86 6.79 34.00
CA PRO A 158 2.60 5.37 33.85
C PRO A 158 2.17 5.02 32.43
N PHE A 159 2.61 3.85 31.96
CA PHE A 159 2.28 3.35 30.64
C PHE A 159 0.77 3.31 30.41
N GLU A 160 0.02 2.81 31.40
CA GLU A 160 -1.44 2.63 31.33
C GLU A 160 -2.17 3.97 31.18
N GLU A 161 -1.64 5.04 31.77
CA GLU A 161 -2.23 6.39 31.66
C GLU A 161 -2.06 6.96 30.24
N PHE A 162 -0.88 6.77 29.64
CA PHE A 162 -0.66 7.16 28.25
C PHE A 162 -1.40 6.27 27.27
N GLU A 163 -1.38 4.95 27.47
CA GLU A 163 -2.13 4.00 26.66
C GLU A 163 -3.62 4.36 26.65
N ASP A 164 -4.23 4.54 27.82
CA ASP A 164 -5.64 4.91 27.93
C ASP A 164 -5.91 6.26 27.28
N THR A 165 -5.03 7.25 27.47
CA THR A 165 -5.17 8.56 26.83
C THR A 165 -5.19 8.43 25.31
N PHE A 166 -4.13 7.90 24.69
CA PHE A 166 -4.04 7.83 23.23
C PHE A 166 -5.09 6.88 22.64
N GLY A 167 -5.25 5.70 23.22
CA GLY A 167 -6.20 4.70 22.76
C GLY A 167 -7.65 5.19 22.83
N SER A 168 -8.05 5.85 23.93
CA SER A 168 -9.39 6.42 24.03
C SER A 168 -9.62 7.59 23.08
N ARG A 169 -8.61 8.42 22.76
CA ARG A 169 -8.74 9.49 21.76
C ARG A 169 -8.94 8.95 20.35
N VAL A 170 -8.18 7.93 19.96
CA VAL A 170 -8.37 7.27 18.66
C VAL A 170 -9.82 6.76 18.53
N ARG A 171 -10.31 6.04 19.54
CA ARG A 171 -11.67 5.45 19.53
C ARG A 171 -12.77 6.50 19.60
N ALA A 172 -12.63 7.53 20.43
CA ALA A 172 -13.69 8.50 20.68
C ALA A 172 -13.78 9.61 19.61
N ILE A 173 -12.64 9.99 19.01
CA ILE A 173 -12.61 10.97 17.92
C ILE A 173 -13.00 10.29 16.60
N GLY A 174 -12.57 9.05 16.38
CA GLY A 174 -12.99 8.26 15.23
C GLY A 174 -12.29 8.60 13.92
N HIS A 175 -11.38 9.59 13.89
CA HIS A 175 -10.59 9.93 12.70
C HIS A 175 -9.16 10.28 13.09
N VAL A 176 -8.21 9.45 12.66
CA VAL A 176 -6.77 9.69 12.84
C VAL A 176 -6.16 10.26 11.58
N VAL A 177 -5.46 11.39 11.71
CA VAL A 177 -4.68 12.04 10.65
C VAL A 177 -3.21 11.83 10.95
N ALA A 178 -2.52 11.04 10.14
CA ALA A 178 -1.12 10.71 10.30
C ALA A 178 -0.23 11.58 9.41
N LEU A 179 0.68 12.33 10.04
CA LEU A 179 1.63 13.17 9.32
C LEU A 179 2.89 12.38 8.96
N LEU A 180 3.13 12.22 7.66
CA LEU A 180 4.18 11.37 7.11
C LEU A 180 5.36 12.21 6.58
N SER A 181 6.26 12.71 7.44
CA SER A 181 7.39 13.55 6.99
C SER A 181 8.73 13.11 7.60
N PRO A 182 9.84 13.16 6.84
CA PRO A 182 9.89 13.33 5.37
C PRO A 182 9.39 12.07 4.64
N TRP A 183 8.89 12.20 3.42
CA TRP A 183 8.28 11.08 2.68
C TRP A 183 9.26 9.92 2.38
N HIS A 184 10.55 10.19 2.17
CA HIS A 184 11.56 9.19 1.81
C HIS A 184 12.10 8.38 3.01
N SER A 185 11.93 8.89 4.24
CA SER A 185 12.28 8.21 5.49
C SER A 185 11.31 8.65 6.57
N PRO A 186 10.06 8.15 6.52
CA PRO A 186 9.01 8.68 7.36
C PRO A 186 9.31 8.39 8.83
N LEU A 187 9.50 9.46 9.60
CA LEU A 187 9.70 9.37 11.05
C LEU A 187 8.49 8.73 11.74
N TYR A 188 7.31 8.84 11.11
CA TYR A 188 6.05 8.31 11.59
C TYR A 188 6.12 6.81 11.91
N THR A 189 6.58 5.99 10.96
CA THR A 189 6.63 4.53 11.12
C THR A 189 7.76 4.07 12.04
N GLN A 190 8.66 4.98 12.40
CA GLN A 190 9.76 4.73 13.32
C GLN A 190 9.41 5.04 14.78
N ARG A 191 8.17 5.47 15.08
CA ARG A 191 7.73 5.84 16.44
C ARG A 191 6.71 4.86 16.99
N ALA A 192 7.02 4.24 18.13
CA ALA A 192 6.18 3.18 18.70
C ALA A 192 4.76 3.68 19.04
N TRP A 193 4.62 4.90 19.56
CA TRP A 193 3.30 5.49 19.85
C TRP A 193 2.48 5.80 18.58
N CYS A 194 3.12 6.20 17.47
CA CYS A 194 2.42 6.38 16.20
C CYS A 194 1.93 5.04 15.63
N VAL A 195 2.77 4.00 15.73
CA VAL A 195 2.40 2.64 15.37
C VAL A 195 1.24 2.14 16.24
N TYR A 196 1.23 2.46 17.53
CA TYR A 196 0.14 2.13 18.44
C TYR A 196 -1.18 2.82 18.05
N GLU A 197 -1.15 4.12 17.77
CA GLU A 197 -2.34 4.86 17.34
C GLU A 197 -2.95 4.27 16.05
N LEU A 198 -2.09 3.91 15.08
CA LEU A 198 -2.52 3.20 13.88
C LEU A 198 -3.03 1.79 14.18
N TYR A 199 -2.41 1.05 15.09
CA TYR A 199 -2.90 -0.25 15.54
C TYR A 199 -4.30 -0.13 16.15
N VAL A 200 -4.55 0.85 17.02
CA VAL A 200 -5.87 1.08 17.62
C VAL A 200 -6.88 1.45 16.55
N ALA A 201 -6.53 2.34 15.62
CA ALA A 201 -7.40 2.73 14.51
C ALA A 201 -7.74 1.51 13.62
N ALA A 202 -6.74 0.68 13.31
CA ALA A 202 -6.89 -0.51 12.48
C ALA A 202 -7.73 -1.63 13.09
N THR A 203 -7.85 -1.64 14.42
CA THR A 203 -8.53 -2.70 15.18
C THR A 203 -9.82 -2.23 15.84
N THR A 204 -10.22 -0.97 15.61
CA THR A 204 -11.46 -0.40 16.10
C THR A 204 -12.39 -0.11 14.92
N ASP A 205 -13.58 -0.70 14.93
CA ASP A 205 -14.59 -0.43 13.91
C ASP A 205 -15.01 1.04 13.94
N GLY A 206 -15.20 1.63 12.75
CA GLY A 206 -15.66 3.01 12.59
C GLY A 206 -14.57 4.07 12.77
N VAL A 207 -13.31 3.69 13.00
CA VAL A 207 -12.19 4.64 12.98
C VAL A 207 -11.63 4.79 11.56
N SER A 208 -11.66 6.01 11.03
CA SER A 208 -11.02 6.35 9.76
C SER A 208 -9.55 6.77 9.98
N PHE A 209 -8.75 6.57 8.93
CA PHE A 209 -7.33 6.91 8.94
C PHE A 209 -6.96 7.64 7.66
N SER A 210 -6.34 8.81 7.77
CA SER A 210 -5.87 9.61 6.64
C SER A 210 -4.40 9.93 6.78
N LEU A 211 -3.65 9.77 5.69
CA LEU A 211 -2.24 10.15 5.61
C LEU A 211 -2.11 11.54 4.98
N ILE A 212 -1.30 12.39 5.61
CA ILE A 212 -1.03 13.76 5.12
C ILE A 212 0.46 14.00 5.04
N LEU A 213 0.85 14.91 4.15
CA LEU A 213 2.22 15.32 3.91
C LEU A 213 2.27 16.85 3.84
N PRO A 214 3.33 17.51 4.36
CA PRO A 214 3.51 18.94 4.15
C PRO A 214 3.58 19.26 2.64
N PRO A 215 3.01 20.37 2.17
CA PRO A 215 3.00 20.70 0.74
C PRO A 215 4.39 20.75 0.08
N GLN A 216 5.42 21.13 0.83
CA GLN A 216 6.80 21.14 0.34
C GLN A 216 7.33 19.74 0.09
N ASP A 217 7.10 18.82 1.03
CA ASP A 217 7.49 17.42 0.89
C ASP A 217 6.70 16.74 -0.23
N GLU A 218 5.44 17.13 -0.47
CA GLU A 218 4.66 16.65 -1.61
C GLU A 218 5.27 17.07 -2.95
N ALA A 219 5.74 18.32 -3.03
CA ALA A 219 6.43 18.82 -4.21
C ALA A 219 7.78 18.14 -4.42
N ASP A 220 8.56 17.95 -3.35
CA ASP A 220 9.84 17.23 -3.37
C ASP A 220 9.66 15.76 -3.82
N MET A 221 8.61 15.09 -3.32
CA MET A 221 8.24 13.75 -3.76
C MET A 221 7.94 13.71 -5.25
N PHE A 222 7.17 14.67 -5.77
CA PHE A 222 6.86 14.72 -7.20
C PHE A 222 8.12 14.96 -8.06
N GLN A 223 9.03 15.82 -7.63
CA GLN A 223 10.30 16.01 -8.33
C GLN A 223 11.12 14.71 -8.37
N ALA A 224 11.19 13.98 -7.25
CA ALA A 224 11.89 12.71 -7.18
C ALA A 224 11.23 11.63 -8.04
N LEU A 225 9.90 11.63 -8.16
CA LEU A 225 9.16 10.78 -9.09
C LEU A 225 9.58 11.06 -10.53
N SER A 226 9.58 12.34 -10.93
CA SER A 226 9.97 12.76 -12.28
C SER A 226 11.43 12.46 -12.62
N SER A 227 12.31 12.35 -11.63
CA SER A 227 13.71 11.97 -11.82
C SER A 227 13.98 10.46 -11.72
N GLY A 228 12.94 9.62 -11.73
CA GLY A 228 13.06 8.15 -11.67
C GLY A 228 13.28 7.56 -10.27
N GLY A 229 13.26 8.39 -9.22
CA GLY A 229 13.47 7.99 -7.82
C GLY A 229 12.30 7.21 -7.19
N GLY A 230 11.14 7.21 -7.83
CA GLY A 230 9.93 6.60 -7.30
C GLY A 230 10.02 5.09 -7.07
N LYS A 231 10.82 4.38 -7.88
CA LYS A 231 11.01 2.93 -7.72
C LYS A 231 11.69 2.58 -6.40
N GLN A 232 12.78 3.27 -6.04
CA GLN A 232 13.46 3.00 -4.77
C GLN A 232 12.54 3.30 -3.58
N LEU A 233 11.71 4.34 -3.67
CA LEU A 233 10.74 4.64 -2.61
C LEU A 233 9.69 3.52 -2.49
N TRP A 234 9.11 3.10 -3.61
CA TRP A 234 8.14 2.02 -3.64
C TRP A 234 8.66 0.74 -3.01
N GLU A 235 9.93 0.43 -3.27
CA GLU A 235 10.65 -0.69 -2.68
C GLU A 235 10.94 -0.45 -1.19
N ALA A 236 11.39 0.74 -0.78
CA ALA A 236 11.64 1.07 0.62
C ALA A 236 10.39 0.89 1.50
N MET A 237 9.20 1.21 0.99
CA MET A 237 7.94 0.98 1.70
C MET A 237 7.70 -0.50 2.04
N THR A 238 8.18 -1.46 1.24
CA THR A 238 8.07 -2.91 1.56
C THR A 238 8.88 -3.33 2.79
N GLY A 239 9.95 -2.58 3.08
CA GLY A 239 10.86 -2.86 4.17
C GLY A 239 10.37 -2.38 5.53
N ILE A 240 9.20 -1.74 5.61
CA ILE A 240 8.67 -1.22 6.87
C ILE A 240 8.38 -2.38 7.83
N ARG A 241 8.89 -2.25 9.06
CA ARG A 241 8.75 -3.21 10.16
C ARG A 241 8.42 -2.44 11.43
N VAL A 242 7.21 -2.60 11.97
CA VAL A 242 6.79 -1.95 13.23
C VAL A 242 7.70 -2.30 14.41
N GLN A 243 8.36 -3.46 14.36
CA GLN A 243 9.28 -3.93 15.39
C GLN A 243 10.52 -3.04 15.52
N SER A 244 10.87 -2.27 14.49
CA SER A 244 12.00 -1.33 14.53
C SER A 244 11.61 0.04 15.09
N ALA A 245 10.33 0.26 15.41
CA ALA A 245 9.85 1.51 15.96
C ALA A 245 10.45 1.78 17.35
N LYS A 246 10.80 3.04 17.61
CA LYS A 246 11.49 3.51 18.81
C LYS A 246 10.53 4.30 19.71
N ALA A 247 10.80 4.29 21.01
CA ALA A 247 10.16 5.16 21.99
C ALA A 247 11.24 5.80 22.87
N SER A 248 10.91 6.94 23.49
CA SER A 248 11.81 7.60 24.44
C SER A 248 11.99 6.80 25.73
N VAL A 249 11.01 5.95 26.08
CA VAL A 249 11.05 5.01 27.20
C VAL A 249 11.03 3.60 26.62
N GLU A 250 12.09 2.84 26.86
CA GLU A 250 12.25 1.50 26.28
C GLU A 250 11.20 0.51 26.79
N GLU A 251 10.76 0.65 28.05
CA GLU A 251 9.69 -0.17 28.61
C GLU A 251 8.37 0.03 27.85
N ASP A 252 8.00 1.27 27.52
CA ASP A 252 6.82 1.56 26.71
C ASP A 252 6.92 0.88 25.35
N ARG A 253 8.10 0.93 24.70
CA ARG A 253 8.33 0.27 23.41
C ARG A 253 8.04 -1.23 23.50
N LEU A 254 8.56 -1.90 24.51
CA LEU A 254 8.37 -3.35 24.69
C LEU A 254 6.91 -3.70 24.96
N ARG A 255 6.22 -2.94 25.80
CA ARG A 255 4.79 -3.15 26.10
C ARG A 255 3.91 -2.93 24.87
N LEU A 256 4.15 -1.89 24.08
CA LEU A 256 3.42 -1.64 22.83
C LEU A 256 3.62 -2.77 21.82
N LEU A 257 4.84 -3.28 21.69
CA LEU A 257 5.13 -4.41 20.80
C LEU A 257 4.40 -5.69 21.26
N GLN A 258 4.36 -5.97 22.57
CA GLN A 258 3.60 -7.09 23.12
C GLN A 258 2.10 -6.98 22.82
N LEU A 259 1.50 -5.78 22.91
CA LEU A 259 0.11 -5.56 22.54
C LEU A 259 -0.15 -5.90 21.07
N ILE A 260 0.71 -5.43 20.17
CA ILE A 260 0.62 -5.69 18.72
C ILE A 260 0.80 -7.18 18.41
N GLU A 261 1.73 -7.84 19.10
CA GLU A 261 2.00 -9.28 18.95
C GLU A 261 0.78 -10.13 19.33
N ALA A 262 0.14 -9.80 20.46
CA ALA A 262 -1.03 -10.52 20.94
C ALA A 262 -2.20 -10.44 19.94
N LYS A 263 -2.46 -9.26 19.37
CA LYS A 263 -3.43 -9.05 18.29
C LYS A 263 -3.14 -7.71 17.62
N PRO A 264 -3.13 -7.58 16.27
CA PRO A 264 -3.39 -8.61 15.26
C PRO A 264 -2.17 -9.47 14.88
N GLY A 265 -1.02 -9.29 15.55
CA GLY A 265 0.28 -9.83 15.15
C GLY A 265 1.05 -8.86 14.25
N TYR A 266 2.39 -8.89 14.33
CA TYR A 266 3.25 -7.96 13.59
C TYR A 266 3.08 -8.02 12.07
N ALA A 267 2.94 -9.24 11.51
CA ALA A 267 2.80 -9.43 10.07
C ALA A 267 1.57 -8.69 9.51
N LYS A 268 0.42 -8.85 10.19
CA LYS A 268 -0.84 -8.24 9.78
C LYS A 268 -0.80 -6.71 9.88
N LEU A 269 -0.22 -6.16 10.95
CA LEU A 269 -0.07 -4.71 11.08
C LEU A 269 0.93 -4.14 10.06
N ASN A 270 2.06 -4.82 9.81
CA ASN A 270 3.02 -4.43 8.78
C ASN A 270 2.37 -4.39 7.39
N GLN A 271 1.62 -5.42 7.02
CA GLN A 271 0.91 -5.47 5.73
C GLN A 271 -0.09 -4.32 5.60
N LEU A 272 -0.84 -4.02 6.66
CA LEU A 272 -1.78 -2.90 6.66
C LEU A 272 -1.06 -1.55 6.45
N ILE A 273 0.03 -1.30 7.18
CA ILE A 273 0.83 -0.08 7.04
C ILE A 273 1.34 0.08 5.61
N VAL A 274 1.95 -0.98 5.07
CA VAL A 274 2.51 -0.96 3.71
C VAL A 274 1.42 -0.72 2.68
N ARG A 275 0.24 -1.33 2.84
CA ARG A 275 -0.91 -1.11 1.96
C ARG A 275 -1.37 0.35 2.00
N LEU A 276 -1.63 0.89 3.19
CA LEU A 276 -2.11 2.27 3.36
C LEU A 276 -1.13 3.29 2.78
N LEU A 277 0.17 3.11 3.03
CA LEU A 277 1.21 4.00 2.48
C LEU A 277 1.29 3.93 0.96
N ARG A 278 1.14 2.74 0.37
CA ARG A 278 1.18 2.55 -1.09
C ARG A 278 -0.05 3.12 -1.78
N GLU A 279 -1.24 2.87 -1.26
CA GLU A 279 -2.49 3.45 -1.76
C GLU A 279 -2.41 4.98 -1.76
N TRP A 280 -2.01 5.55 -0.62
CA TRP A 280 -1.83 6.98 -0.47
C TRP A 280 -0.75 7.55 -1.41
N PHE A 281 0.37 6.87 -1.56
CA PHE A 281 1.46 7.30 -2.46
C PHE A 281 0.99 7.33 -3.92
N VAL A 282 0.24 6.31 -4.34
CA VAL A 282 -0.38 6.24 -5.67
C VAL A 282 -1.37 7.38 -5.88
N ASP A 283 -2.22 7.68 -4.88
CA ASP A 283 -3.19 8.77 -4.97
C ASP A 283 -2.52 10.13 -5.19
N ILE A 284 -1.41 10.40 -4.48
CA ILE A 284 -0.66 11.64 -4.70
C ILE A 284 0.01 11.66 -6.07
N ALA A 285 0.70 10.57 -6.44
CA ALA A 285 1.37 10.47 -7.73
C ALA A 285 0.38 10.69 -8.89
N GLU A 286 -0.83 10.13 -8.79
CA GLU A 286 -1.91 10.36 -9.75
C GLU A 286 -2.31 11.82 -9.86
N VAL A 287 -2.62 12.46 -8.73
CA VAL A 287 -3.09 13.85 -8.70
C VAL A 287 -2.05 14.77 -9.33
N GLN A 288 -0.77 14.60 -8.98
CA GLN A 288 0.30 15.43 -9.50
C GLN A 288 0.57 15.16 -10.98
N LEU A 289 0.56 13.91 -11.41
CA LEU A 289 0.75 13.58 -12.81
C LEU A 289 -0.41 14.07 -13.68
N LYS A 290 -1.66 13.97 -13.21
CA LYS A 290 -2.81 14.56 -13.91
C LYS A 290 -2.68 16.07 -14.09
N LYS A 291 -2.21 16.81 -13.06
CA LYS A 291 -1.92 18.25 -13.19
C LYS A 291 -0.83 18.53 -14.23
N ALA A 292 0.23 17.71 -14.25
CA ALA A 292 1.31 17.84 -15.23
C ALA A 292 0.81 17.58 -16.66
N LEU A 293 0.00 16.54 -16.87
CA LEU A 293 -0.63 16.23 -18.16
C LEU A 293 -1.55 17.37 -18.64
N LEU A 294 -2.39 17.91 -17.75
CA LEU A 294 -3.26 19.06 -18.08
C LEU A 294 -2.45 20.29 -18.49
N THR A 295 -1.34 20.54 -17.81
CA THR A 295 -0.44 21.66 -18.13
C THR A 295 0.18 21.45 -19.52
N ALA A 296 0.65 20.24 -19.81
CA ALA A 296 1.22 19.89 -21.12
C ALA A 296 0.22 20.04 -22.28
N VAL A 297 -1.06 19.72 -22.07
CA VAL A 297 -2.12 19.94 -23.08
C VAL A 297 -2.37 21.42 -23.32
N SER A 298 -2.30 22.25 -22.27
CA SER A 298 -2.58 23.69 -22.37
C SER A 298 -1.44 24.50 -23.00
N SER A 299 -0.23 23.95 -22.97
CA SER A 299 0.95 24.59 -23.52
C SER A 299 1.26 23.99 -24.89
N ASP A 300 0.94 24.70 -25.97
CA ASP A 300 1.28 24.34 -27.37
C ASP A 300 2.81 24.23 -27.65
N CYS A 301 3.66 24.12 -26.62
CA CYS A 301 5.11 24.04 -26.76
C CYS A 301 5.57 22.60 -27.03
N CYS A 302 5.33 22.17 -28.26
CA CYS A 302 6.13 21.14 -28.92
C CYS A 302 7.54 21.66 -29.23
N THR A 303 8.35 22.09 -28.25
CA THR A 303 9.79 22.36 -28.47
C THR A 303 10.57 22.44 -27.15
N SER A 304 11.17 21.34 -26.70
CA SER A 304 12.56 21.34 -26.19
C SER A 304 13.04 19.90 -25.96
N SER A 305 14.15 19.57 -26.61
CA SER A 305 14.75 18.24 -26.75
C SER A 305 15.50 17.72 -25.52
N SER A 306 14.99 17.89 -24.28
CA SER A 306 15.68 17.32 -23.11
C SER A 306 14.86 17.08 -21.83
N SER A 307 13.55 17.28 -21.82
CA SER A 307 12.71 16.86 -20.68
C SER A 307 11.89 15.63 -21.06
N GLU A 308 12.01 14.54 -20.31
CA GLU A 308 11.16 13.35 -20.47
C GLU A 308 9.69 13.76 -20.58
N SER A 309 8.97 13.18 -21.55
CA SER A 309 7.55 13.44 -21.73
C SER A 309 6.78 13.04 -20.46
N PRO A 310 5.90 13.90 -19.89
CA PRO A 310 5.03 13.53 -18.78
C PRO A 310 4.21 12.26 -19.06
N ALA A 311 3.98 11.93 -20.33
CA ALA A 311 3.33 10.70 -20.73
C ALA A 311 4.13 9.45 -20.29
N ARG A 312 5.47 9.50 -20.29
CA ARG A 312 6.32 8.37 -19.87
C ARG A 312 6.17 8.07 -18.38
N HIS A 313 5.94 9.08 -17.54
CA HIS A 313 5.68 8.88 -16.10
C HIS A 313 4.35 8.15 -15.84
N CYS A 314 3.41 8.13 -16.79
CA CYS A 314 2.17 7.37 -16.66
C CYS A 314 2.43 5.86 -16.55
N VAL A 315 3.46 5.34 -17.22
CA VAL A 315 3.84 3.92 -17.17
C VAL A 315 4.13 3.50 -15.74
N GLN A 316 4.99 4.24 -15.04
CA GLN A 316 5.41 3.91 -13.68
C GLN A 316 4.26 4.05 -12.68
N VAL A 317 3.50 5.16 -12.75
CA VAL A 317 2.37 5.38 -11.84
C VAL A 317 1.26 4.34 -12.07
N ALA A 318 1.01 3.96 -13.32
CA ALA A 318 0.00 2.96 -13.64
C ALA A 318 0.40 1.53 -13.21
N ASP A 319 1.70 1.18 -13.26
CA ASP A 319 2.21 -0.06 -12.64
C ASP A 319 1.90 -0.09 -11.14
N TRP A 320 2.18 0.99 -10.41
CA TRP A 320 1.85 1.07 -8.98
C TRP A 320 0.35 1.01 -8.71
N MET A 321 -0.46 1.69 -9.53
CA MET A 321 -1.92 1.61 -9.46
C MET A 321 -2.40 0.17 -9.59
N SER A 322 -1.87 -0.59 -10.55
CA SER A 322 -2.24 -1.99 -10.71
C SER A 322 -1.90 -2.83 -9.47
N ARG A 323 -0.74 -2.57 -8.84
CA ARG A 323 -0.31 -3.27 -7.62
C ARG A 323 -1.17 -2.99 -6.39
N VAL A 324 -1.88 -1.86 -6.34
CA VAL A 324 -2.85 -1.54 -5.27
C VAL A 324 -4.29 -1.86 -5.66
N GLY A 325 -4.50 -2.57 -6.77
CA GLY A 325 -5.84 -2.94 -7.26
C GLY A 325 -6.59 -1.83 -7.99
N ALA A 326 -5.95 -0.69 -8.26
CA ALA A 326 -6.52 0.45 -8.96
C ALA A 326 -6.31 0.38 -10.49
N SER A 327 -6.36 -0.81 -11.10
CA SER A 327 -6.07 -1.02 -12.53
C SER A 327 -6.95 -0.19 -13.47
N ALA A 328 -8.22 0.04 -13.12
CA ALA A 328 -9.12 0.91 -13.89
C ALA A 328 -8.65 2.39 -13.92
N ARG A 329 -8.22 2.92 -12.76
CA ARG A 329 -7.62 4.26 -12.66
C ARG A 329 -6.31 4.32 -13.45
N GLY A 330 -5.51 3.25 -13.38
CA GLY A 330 -4.28 3.09 -14.17
C GLY A 330 -4.54 3.16 -15.67
N ALA A 331 -5.57 2.47 -16.18
CA ALA A 331 -5.93 2.49 -17.60
C ALA A 331 -6.33 3.92 -18.03
N GLN A 332 -7.16 4.60 -17.24
CA GLN A 332 -7.56 5.98 -17.51
C GLN A 332 -6.36 6.95 -17.53
N LEU A 333 -5.38 6.74 -16.65
CA LEU A 333 -4.16 7.54 -16.61
C LEU A 333 -3.29 7.32 -17.85
N VAL A 334 -3.13 6.07 -18.28
CA VAL A 334 -2.39 5.72 -19.52
C VAL A 334 -3.11 6.29 -20.74
N ASP A 335 -4.44 6.23 -20.81
CA ASP A 335 -5.23 6.84 -21.89
C ASP A 335 -5.03 8.35 -21.95
N ALA A 336 -5.02 9.04 -20.79
CA ALA A 336 -4.71 10.47 -20.74
C ALA A 336 -3.28 10.75 -21.24
N GLY A 337 -2.30 9.93 -20.85
CA GLY A 337 -0.92 10.02 -21.35
C GLY A 337 -0.83 9.85 -22.87
N LEU A 338 -1.53 8.86 -23.43
CA LEU A 338 -1.62 8.64 -24.88
C LEU A 338 -2.30 9.82 -25.61
N GLN A 339 -3.32 10.44 -25.01
CA GLN A 339 -3.96 11.63 -25.58
C GLN A 339 -2.99 12.83 -25.65
N VAL A 340 -2.17 13.04 -24.61
CA VAL A 340 -1.14 14.09 -24.61
C VAL A 340 -0.04 13.78 -25.62
N LEU A 341 0.38 12.51 -25.72
CA LEU A 341 1.42 12.09 -26.65
C LEU A 341 1.00 12.22 -28.11
N GLY A 342 -0.30 12.06 -28.38
CA GLY A 342 -0.87 12.07 -29.72
C GLY A 342 -0.57 10.79 -30.51
N PRO A 343 -0.82 10.78 -31.83
CA PRO A 343 -0.50 9.65 -32.70
C PRO A 343 0.99 9.30 -32.66
N ALA A 344 1.30 8.00 -32.79
CA ALA A 344 2.68 7.53 -32.84
C ALA A 344 3.40 8.03 -34.11
N THR A 345 4.51 8.72 -33.91
CA THR A 345 5.47 9.20 -34.92
C THR A 345 6.85 8.59 -34.63
N SER A 346 7.81 8.73 -35.53
CA SER A 346 9.18 8.26 -35.28
C SER A 346 9.83 8.85 -34.02
N GLU A 347 9.40 10.06 -33.61
CA GLU A 347 9.99 10.77 -32.46
C GLU A 347 9.41 10.31 -31.11
N ASN A 348 8.13 9.89 -31.06
CA ASN A 348 7.43 9.52 -29.83
C ASN A 348 7.03 8.03 -29.75
N ALA A 349 7.34 7.24 -30.78
CA ALA A 349 6.90 5.85 -30.88
C ALA A 349 7.41 4.96 -29.74
N ALA A 350 8.58 5.25 -29.17
CA ALA A 350 9.09 4.51 -28.01
C ALA A 350 8.21 4.70 -26.76
N ASP A 351 7.77 5.93 -26.48
CA ASP A 351 6.87 6.22 -25.37
C ASP A 351 5.47 5.65 -25.62
N ALA A 352 4.98 5.74 -26.87
CA ALA A 352 3.72 5.13 -27.27
C ALA A 352 3.75 3.60 -27.09
N ALA A 353 4.88 2.95 -27.40
CA ALA A 353 5.06 1.51 -27.20
C ALA A 353 4.98 1.14 -25.72
N ALA A 354 5.70 1.86 -24.85
CA ALA A 354 5.69 1.61 -23.40
C ALA A 354 4.30 1.81 -22.78
N LEU A 355 3.56 2.84 -23.20
CA LEU A 355 2.18 3.08 -22.75
C LEU A 355 1.24 1.97 -23.20
N HIS A 356 1.29 1.57 -24.46
CA HIS A 356 0.47 0.46 -24.95
C HIS A 356 0.82 -0.88 -24.27
N THR A 357 2.10 -1.17 -24.04
CA THR A 357 2.55 -2.35 -23.26
C THR A 357 1.95 -2.36 -21.86
N THR A 358 1.94 -1.19 -21.19
CA THR A 358 1.32 -1.03 -19.86
C THR A 358 -0.19 -1.24 -19.93
N MET A 359 -0.84 -0.74 -20.98
CA MET A 359 -2.26 -0.96 -21.21
C MET A 359 -2.61 -2.44 -21.38
N VAL A 360 -1.75 -3.26 -22.01
CA VAL A 360 -1.97 -4.72 -22.10
C VAL A 360 -2.17 -5.32 -20.71
N TRP A 361 -1.25 -5.01 -19.78
CA TRP A 361 -1.31 -5.49 -18.41
C TRP A 361 -2.55 -4.99 -17.66
N LEU A 362 -2.88 -3.71 -17.79
CA LEU A 362 -4.02 -3.12 -17.10
C LEU A 362 -5.35 -3.72 -17.59
N GLN A 363 -5.51 -3.92 -18.90
CA GLN A 363 -6.72 -4.52 -19.47
C GLN A 363 -6.83 -6.01 -19.14
N TYR A 364 -5.69 -6.72 -19.08
CA TYR A 364 -5.65 -8.09 -18.55
C TYR A 364 -6.19 -8.14 -17.12
N MET A 365 -5.74 -7.24 -16.24
CA MET A 365 -6.20 -7.16 -14.85
C MET A 365 -7.68 -6.77 -14.72
N LEU A 366 -8.25 -6.13 -15.74
CA LEU A 366 -9.68 -5.80 -15.85
C LEU A 366 -10.50 -6.89 -16.55
N PHE A 367 -9.88 -8.01 -16.94
CA PHE A 367 -10.48 -9.10 -17.71
C PHE A 367 -11.02 -8.67 -19.09
N ASP A 368 -10.59 -7.52 -19.62
CA ASP A 368 -10.88 -7.11 -21.01
C ASP A 368 -9.76 -7.60 -21.94
N PHE A 369 -9.79 -8.91 -22.21
CA PHE A 369 -8.79 -9.57 -23.04
C PHE A 369 -8.78 -9.06 -24.48
N LYS A 370 -9.93 -8.55 -24.97
CA LYS A 370 -10.00 -7.97 -26.32
C LYS A 370 -9.24 -6.65 -26.37
N ALA A 371 -9.51 -5.73 -25.44
CA ALA A 371 -8.78 -4.47 -25.36
C ALA A 371 -7.28 -4.69 -25.11
N ALA A 372 -6.92 -5.71 -24.31
CA ALA A 372 -5.52 -6.09 -24.08
C ALA A 372 -4.81 -6.51 -25.37
N MET A 373 -5.44 -7.35 -26.21
CA MET A 373 -4.87 -7.76 -27.50
C MET A 373 -4.79 -6.61 -28.51
N GLU A 374 -5.78 -5.72 -28.54
CA GLU A 374 -5.72 -4.50 -29.35
C GLU A 374 -4.55 -3.58 -28.91
N ALA A 375 -4.35 -3.42 -27.60
CA ALA A 375 -3.22 -2.68 -27.06
C ALA A 375 -1.87 -3.34 -27.42
N ALA A 376 -1.78 -4.68 -27.37
CA ALA A 376 -0.58 -5.41 -27.76
C ALA A 376 -0.24 -5.20 -29.25
N ALA A 377 -1.24 -5.21 -30.12
CA ALA A 377 -1.05 -4.91 -31.54
C ALA A 377 -0.57 -3.47 -31.78
N ARG A 378 -1.13 -2.49 -31.06
CA ARG A 378 -0.67 -1.09 -31.10
C ARG A 378 0.76 -0.95 -30.58
N ALA A 379 1.12 -1.62 -29.48
CA ALA A 379 2.48 -1.63 -28.96
C ALA A 379 3.48 -2.17 -30.00
N GLN A 380 3.16 -3.30 -30.66
CA GLN A 380 4.02 -3.89 -31.69
C GLN A 380 4.21 -2.96 -32.90
N GLN A 381 3.16 -2.25 -33.31
CA GLN A 381 3.27 -1.24 -34.37
C GLN A 381 4.20 -0.10 -33.94
N SER A 382 4.06 0.40 -32.70
CA SER A 382 4.94 1.44 -32.16
C SER A 382 6.40 0.97 -32.05
N PHE A 383 6.66 -0.27 -31.63
CA PHE A 383 8.02 -0.82 -31.61
C PHE A 383 8.65 -0.85 -33.00
N ARG A 384 7.91 -1.27 -34.03
CA ARG A 384 8.37 -1.25 -35.43
C ARG A 384 8.68 0.16 -35.91
N LEU A 385 7.80 1.13 -35.61
CA LEU A 385 8.01 2.54 -35.99
C LEU A 385 9.24 3.15 -35.32
N ALA A 386 9.52 2.77 -34.07
CA ALA A 386 10.69 3.22 -33.33
C ALA A 386 11.99 2.46 -33.70
N GLY A 387 11.89 1.30 -34.36
CA GLY A 387 13.01 0.37 -34.52
C GLY A 387 13.44 -0.34 -33.23
N ASN A 388 12.54 -0.42 -32.23
CA ASN A 388 12.80 -0.91 -30.87
C ASN A 388 12.23 -2.32 -30.61
N GLU A 389 12.17 -3.16 -31.63
CA GLU A 389 11.58 -4.51 -31.53
C GLU A 389 12.38 -5.45 -30.62
N CYS A 390 13.66 -5.17 -30.39
CA CYS A 390 14.53 -5.91 -29.48
C CYS A 390 14.90 -5.05 -28.27
N THR A 391 13.92 -4.74 -27.41
CA THR A 391 14.09 -3.99 -26.16
C THR A 391 13.41 -4.72 -24.99
N GLU A 392 13.74 -4.36 -23.75
CA GLU A 392 13.09 -4.95 -22.56
C GLU A 392 11.57 -4.72 -22.56
N ASP A 393 11.12 -3.53 -22.98
CA ASP A 393 9.70 -3.21 -23.12
C ASP A 393 9.01 -4.10 -24.17
N ALA A 394 9.71 -4.45 -25.26
CA ALA A 394 9.20 -5.36 -26.28
C ALA A 394 9.08 -6.80 -25.75
N ALA A 395 10.08 -7.27 -25.00
CA ALA A 395 10.00 -8.57 -24.32
C ALA A 395 8.84 -8.62 -23.32
N LEU A 396 8.65 -7.56 -22.52
CA LEU A 396 7.53 -7.43 -21.59
C LEU A 396 6.18 -7.44 -22.33
N CYS A 397 6.06 -6.74 -23.45
CA CYS A 397 4.86 -6.76 -24.27
C CYS A 397 4.52 -8.16 -24.77
N GLN A 398 5.51 -8.92 -25.24
CA GLN A 398 5.31 -10.30 -25.68
C GLN A 398 4.87 -11.21 -24.52
N ALA A 399 5.49 -11.07 -23.35
CA ALA A 399 5.10 -11.82 -22.17
C ALA A 399 3.66 -11.48 -21.71
N ASN A 400 3.28 -10.20 -21.72
CA ASN A 400 1.92 -9.76 -21.39
C ASN A 400 0.89 -10.27 -22.41
N ALA A 401 1.21 -10.25 -23.70
CA ALA A 401 0.36 -10.83 -24.74
C ALA A 401 0.20 -12.36 -24.55
N GLY A 402 1.28 -13.06 -24.21
CA GLY A 402 1.25 -14.49 -23.87
C GLY A 402 0.30 -14.80 -22.70
N MET A 403 0.28 -13.94 -21.66
CA MET A 403 -0.64 -14.09 -20.54
C MET A 403 -2.11 -13.96 -20.98
N VAL A 404 -2.41 -12.99 -21.84
CA VAL A 404 -3.77 -12.79 -22.37
C VAL A 404 -4.20 -14.00 -23.21
N LEU A 405 -3.33 -14.50 -24.09
CA LEU A 405 -3.58 -15.67 -24.93
C LEU A 405 -3.82 -16.94 -24.10
N GLN A 406 -3.06 -17.12 -23.02
CA GLN A 406 -3.28 -18.22 -22.07
C GLN A 406 -4.68 -18.15 -21.45
N GLN A 407 -5.14 -16.97 -21.01
CA GLN A 407 -6.49 -16.82 -20.45
C GLN A 407 -7.60 -17.06 -21.49
N LEU A 408 -7.33 -16.78 -22.76
CA LEU A 408 -8.23 -17.12 -23.87
C LEU A 408 -8.20 -18.62 -24.23
N GLY A 409 -7.32 -19.41 -23.61
CA GLY A 409 -7.18 -20.85 -23.83
C GLY A 409 -6.28 -21.22 -25.01
N ASP A 410 -5.69 -20.25 -25.72
CA ASP A 410 -4.77 -20.51 -26.83
C ASP A 410 -3.35 -20.76 -26.31
N CYS A 411 -3.13 -21.97 -25.78
CA CYS A 411 -1.85 -22.38 -25.20
C CYS A 411 -0.72 -22.36 -26.25
N SER A 412 -1.01 -22.60 -27.53
CA SER A 412 0.01 -22.62 -28.57
C SER A 412 0.49 -21.21 -28.90
N ALA A 413 -0.43 -20.26 -29.09
CA ALA A 413 -0.06 -18.86 -29.32
C ALA A 413 0.61 -18.25 -28.08
N ALA A 414 0.16 -18.62 -26.87
CA ALA A 414 0.80 -18.19 -25.63
C ALA A 414 2.26 -18.65 -25.54
N LEU A 415 2.55 -19.93 -25.83
CA LEU A 415 3.92 -20.45 -25.88
C LEU A 415 4.78 -19.67 -26.88
N GLN A 416 4.29 -19.42 -28.09
CA GLN A 416 5.02 -18.64 -29.09
C GLN A 416 5.36 -17.22 -28.61
N ALA A 417 4.42 -16.55 -27.94
CA ALA A 417 4.65 -15.21 -27.39
C ALA A 417 5.71 -15.22 -26.27
N TYR A 418 5.67 -16.22 -25.37
CA TYR A 418 6.70 -16.36 -24.34
C TYR A 418 8.08 -16.73 -24.91
N GLU A 419 8.14 -17.60 -25.90
CA GLU A 419 9.38 -17.95 -26.60
C GLU A 419 9.95 -16.73 -27.35
N ALA A 420 9.10 -15.89 -27.94
CA ALA A 420 9.52 -14.63 -28.54
C ALA A 420 10.11 -13.67 -27.50
N ALA A 421 9.50 -13.56 -26.31
CA ALA A 421 10.05 -12.77 -25.20
C ALA A 421 11.43 -13.30 -24.75
N VAL A 422 11.60 -14.62 -24.65
CA VAL A 422 12.88 -15.25 -24.33
C VAL A 422 13.93 -14.98 -25.41
N ALA A 423 13.57 -15.07 -26.69
CA ALA A 423 14.47 -14.77 -27.81
C ALA A 423 14.95 -13.31 -27.79
N ILE A 424 14.07 -12.36 -27.42
CA ILE A 424 14.46 -10.96 -27.23
C ILE A 424 15.48 -10.84 -26.09
N HIS A 425 15.25 -11.47 -24.94
CA HIS A 425 16.22 -11.48 -23.83
C HIS A 425 17.57 -12.10 -24.22
N ASP A 426 17.57 -13.13 -25.07
CA ASP A 426 18.82 -13.70 -25.60
C ASP A 426 19.56 -12.71 -26.50
N SER A 427 18.83 -11.96 -27.34
CA SER A 427 19.42 -10.92 -28.21
C SER A 427 20.01 -9.74 -27.42
N LEU A 428 19.40 -9.41 -26.27
CA LEU A 428 19.86 -8.36 -25.36
C LEU A 428 21.02 -8.80 -24.46
N GLY A 429 21.33 -10.10 -24.42
CA GLY A 429 22.31 -10.65 -23.48
C GLY A 429 21.82 -10.66 -22.02
N THR A 430 20.56 -10.32 -21.76
CA THR A 430 19.93 -10.32 -20.42
C THR A 430 19.51 -11.74 -20.05
N LYS A 431 20.47 -12.66 -20.00
CA LYS A 431 20.15 -14.08 -19.84
C LYS A 431 19.71 -14.47 -18.43
N LEU A 432 20.17 -13.71 -17.43
CA LEU A 432 19.84 -13.90 -16.03
C LEU A 432 19.05 -12.69 -15.53
N SER A 433 17.72 -12.78 -15.57
CA SER A 433 16.81 -11.74 -15.08
C SER A 433 15.59 -12.35 -14.38
N LYS A 434 14.94 -11.58 -13.51
CA LYS A 434 13.76 -12.03 -12.76
C LYS A 434 12.58 -12.28 -13.70
N GLU A 435 12.46 -11.43 -14.70
CA GLU A 435 11.42 -11.45 -15.72
C GLU A 435 11.52 -12.75 -16.53
N ARG A 436 12.72 -13.10 -17.00
CA ARG A 436 12.95 -14.33 -17.77
C ARG A 436 12.75 -15.60 -16.93
N ALA A 437 13.15 -15.60 -15.65
CA ALA A 437 12.85 -16.71 -14.75
C ALA A 437 11.33 -16.90 -14.56
N GLY A 438 10.57 -15.80 -14.45
CA GLY A 438 9.11 -15.83 -14.44
C GLY A 438 8.48 -16.35 -15.73
N ILE A 439 9.05 -16.01 -16.89
CA ILE A 439 8.61 -16.53 -18.20
C ILE A 439 8.83 -18.04 -18.28
N TYR A 440 10.00 -18.56 -17.87
CA TYR A 440 10.24 -20.01 -17.87
C TYR A 440 9.29 -20.77 -16.95
N ARG A 441 8.98 -20.24 -15.76
CA ARG A 441 7.95 -20.83 -14.89
C ARG A 441 6.62 -20.95 -15.62
N THR A 442 6.22 -19.90 -16.34
CA THR A 442 4.94 -19.87 -17.07
C THR A 442 4.94 -20.83 -18.27
N ILE A 443 6.06 -20.95 -18.99
CA ILE A 443 6.25 -21.96 -20.03
C ILE A 443 6.11 -23.38 -19.44
N GLY A 444 6.70 -23.63 -18.27
CA GLY A 444 6.56 -24.91 -17.57
C GLY A 444 5.12 -25.24 -17.21
N GLU A 445 4.37 -24.25 -16.73
CA GLU A 445 2.92 -24.40 -16.45
C GLU A 445 2.11 -24.73 -17.71
N LEU A 446 2.41 -24.09 -18.84
CA LEU A 446 1.74 -24.37 -20.12
C LEU A 446 2.04 -25.79 -20.61
N HIS A 447 3.30 -26.24 -20.55
CA HIS A 447 3.65 -27.61 -20.91
C HIS A 447 3.01 -28.65 -19.96
N HIS A 448 2.89 -28.33 -18.66
CA HIS A 448 2.16 -29.16 -17.71
C HIS A 448 0.68 -29.30 -18.09
N GLN A 449 0.02 -28.19 -18.45
CA GLN A 449 -1.37 -28.21 -18.96
C GLN A 449 -1.52 -29.04 -20.23
N LEU A 450 -0.54 -28.99 -21.12
CA LEU A 450 -0.48 -29.79 -22.36
C LEU A 450 -0.04 -31.25 -22.13
N ARG A 451 0.22 -31.67 -20.88
CA ARG A 451 0.73 -33.00 -20.50
C ARG A 451 2.09 -33.36 -21.12
N ASP A 452 2.88 -32.35 -21.52
CA ASP A 452 4.27 -32.51 -21.97
C ASP A 452 5.21 -32.39 -20.75
N PHE A 453 5.23 -33.45 -19.92
CA PHE A 453 5.88 -33.42 -18.61
C PHE A 453 7.40 -33.18 -18.70
N ASP A 454 8.07 -33.72 -19.73
CA ASP A 454 9.51 -33.56 -19.91
C ASP A 454 9.88 -32.09 -20.10
N LYS A 455 9.20 -31.39 -21.02
CA LYS A 455 9.43 -29.95 -21.23
C LYS A 455 9.00 -29.10 -20.05
N ALA A 456 7.96 -29.51 -19.34
CA ALA A 456 7.54 -28.82 -18.12
C ALA A 456 8.63 -28.85 -17.04
N PHE A 457 9.24 -30.03 -16.80
CA PHE A 457 10.37 -30.16 -15.89
C PHE A 457 11.57 -29.31 -16.33
N GLU A 458 11.96 -29.39 -17.61
CA GLU A 458 13.08 -28.58 -18.14
C GLU A 458 12.85 -27.08 -17.92
N ALA A 459 11.64 -26.59 -18.14
CA ALA A 459 11.30 -25.19 -17.97
C ALA A 459 11.28 -24.77 -16.49
N PHE A 460 10.73 -25.60 -15.60
CA PHE A 460 10.76 -25.33 -14.16
C PHE A 460 12.18 -25.38 -13.58
N ASP A 461 13.01 -26.32 -14.02
CA ASP A 461 14.40 -26.44 -13.57
C ASP A 461 15.24 -25.23 -14.04
N LYS A 462 15.04 -24.76 -15.28
CA LYS A 462 15.64 -23.50 -15.77
C LYS A 462 15.21 -22.31 -14.91
N ALA A 463 13.91 -22.15 -14.66
CA ALA A 463 13.40 -21.07 -13.82
C ALA A 463 14.00 -21.13 -12.40
N TRP A 464 14.05 -22.31 -11.80
CA TRP A 464 14.60 -22.53 -10.46
C TRP A 464 16.08 -22.21 -10.38
N GLN A 465 16.88 -22.68 -11.34
CA GLN A 465 18.31 -22.37 -11.42
C GLN A 465 18.55 -20.85 -11.51
N MET A 466 17.75 -20.14 -12.32
CA MET A 466 17.85 -18.69 -12.42
C MET A 466 17.52 -17.99 -11.09
N TRP A 467 16.50 -18.46 -10.35
CA TRP A 467 16.21 -17.91 -9.02
C TRP A 467 17.36 -18.12 -8.04
N GLN A 468 18.04 -19.27 -8.08
CA GLN A 468 19.22 -19.54 -7.26
C GLN A 468 20.40 -18.64 -7.65
N GLU A 469 20.69 -18.51 -8.94
CA GLU A 469 21.76 -17.64 -9.44
C GLU A 469 21.51 -16.15 -9.12
N LEU A 470 20.24 -15.74 -9.04
CA LEU A 470 19.83 -14.40 -8.61
C LEU A 470 19.81 -14.21 -7.08
N GLY A 471 20.00 -15.27 -6.28
CA GLY A 471 19.82 -15.24 -4.82
C GLY A 471 18.38 -14.94 -4.39
N MET A 472 17.40 -15.34 -5.20
CA MET A 472 15.97 -15.10 -5.02
C MET A 472 15.16 -16.39 -4.82
N GLU A 473 15.80 -17.48 -4.45
CA GLU A 473 15.16 -18.76 -4.15
C GLU A 473 14.17 -18.66 -2.97
N ARG A 474 14.43 -17.77 -2.01
CA ARG A 474 13.54 -17.46 -0.86
C ARG A 474 12.54 -16.32 -1.14
N SER A 475 12.36 -15.95 -2.40
CA SER A 475 11.30 -15.02 -2.79
C SER A 475 9.97 -15.75 -2.99
N THR A 476 8.86 -15.02 -2.99
CA THR A 476 7.54 -15.57 -3.33
C THR A 476 7.51 -16.19 -4.73
N SER A 477 8.24 -15.61 -5.70
CA SER A 477 8.36 -16.15 -7.06
C SER A 477 9.16 -17.46 -7.10
N GLY A 478 10.24 -17.56 -6.31
CA GLY A 478 10.99 -18.80 -6.13
C GLY A 478 10.11 -19.88 -5.52
N ALA A 479 9.42 -19.57 -4.42
CA ALA A 479 8.50 -20.49 -3.74
C ALA A 479 7.37 -20.96 -4.67
N ALA A 480 6.79 -20.06 -5.47
CA ALA A 480 5.77 -20.41 -6.45
C ALA A 480 6.32 -21.38 -7.52
N THR A 481 7.56 -21.18 -7.98
CA THR A 481 8.22 -22.09 -8.94
C THR A 481 8.37 -23.50 -8.33
N LEU A 482 8.81 -23.60 -7.06
CA LEU A 482 8.86 -24.88 -6.35
C LEU A 482 7.49 -25.54 -6.22
N CYS A 483 6.45 -24.77 -5.86
CA CYS A 483 5.10 -25.31 -5.71
C CYS A 483 4.55 -25.86 -7.03
N LYS A 484 4.80 -25.18 -8.15
CA LYS A 484 4.35 -25.62 -9.49
C LYS A 484 5.12 -26.85 -9.96
N ARG A 485 6.43 -26.92 -9.71
CA ARG A 485 7.23 -28.11 -9.94
C ARG A 485 6.77 -29.29 -9.08
N ALA A 486 6.45 -29.05 -7.81
CA ALA A 486 5.89 -30.07 -6.91
C ALA A 486 4.51 -30.57 -7.40
N ALA A 487 3.67 -29.68 -7.93
CA ALA A 487 2.41 -30.08 -8.56
C ALA A 487 2.63 -31.03 -9.75
N LEU A 488 3.64 -30.78 -10.57
CA LEU A 488 4.04 -31.66 -11.66
C LEU A 488 4.57 -33.01 -11.15
N GLN A 489 5.38 -33.02 -10.09
CA GLN A 489 5.87 -34.25 -9.45
C GLN A 489 4.72 -35.14 -8.92
N VAL A 490 3.70 -34.54 -8.31
CA VAL A 490 2.50 -35.28 -7.87
C VAL A 490 1.82 -35.95 -9.07
N ASP A 491 1.62 -35.22 -10.17
CA ASP A 491 1.01 -35.75 -11.39
C ASP A 491 1.87 -36.83 -12.06
N ALA A 492 3.20 -36.74 -11.93
CA ALA A 492 4.17 -37.73 -12.41
C ALA A 492 4.33 -38.95 -11.48
N GLY A 493 3.61 -39.01 -10.36
CA GLY A 493 3.65 -40.13 -9.41
C GLY A 493 4.82 -40.10 -8.42
N GLN A 494 5.40 -38.91 -8.16
CA GLN A 494 6.49 -38.67 -7.21
C GLN A 494 6.04 -37.76 -6.03
N PRO A 495 5.01 -38.15 -5.25
CA PRO A 495 4.42 -37.26 -4.25
C PRO A 495 5.31 -37.01 -3.01
N GLU A 496 6.24 -37.91 -2.67
CA GLU A 496 7.13 -37.72 -1.52
C GLU A 496 8.12 -36.57 -1.74
N GLU A 497 8.79 -36.55 -2.90
CA GLU A 497 9.70 -35.43 -3.28
C GLU A 497 8.95 -34.09 -3.36
N ALA A 498 7.70 -34.13 -3.81
CA ALA A 498 6.84 -32.94 -3.87
C ALA A 498 6.58 -32.37 -2.46
N LEU A 499 6.37 -33.22 -1.45
CA LEU A 499 6.13 -32.78 -0.07
C LEU A 499 7.34 -32.05 0.52
N ASP A 500 8.55 -32.52 0.26
CA ASP A 500 9.78 -31.86 0.73
C ASP A 500 9.94 -30.46 0.12
N ALA A 501 9.68 -30.32 -1.18
CA ALA A 501 9.72 -29.04 -1.88
C ALA A 501 8.67 -28.05 -1.34
N LEU A 502 7.43 -28.52 -1.10
CA LEU A 502 6.35 -27.71 -0.53
C LEU A 502 6.63 -27.30 0.92
N GLN A 503 7.22 -28.20 1.71
CA GLN A 503 7.62 -27.91 3.08
C GLN A 503 8.74 -26.87 3.13
N THR A 504 9.69 -26.95 2.20
CA THR A 504 10.75 -25.94 2.03
C THR A 504 10.15 -24.58 1.67
N ALA A 505 9.25 -24.53 0.68
CA ALA A 505 8.57 -23.28 0.31
C ALA A 505 7.77 -22.67 1.48
N TRP A 506 7.15 -23.51 2.32
CA TRP A 506 6.43 -23.06 3.50
C TRP A 506 7.36 -22.46 4.56
N ASN A 507 8.38 -23.21 4.97
CA ASN A 507 9.27 -22.86 6.08
C ASN A 507 10.24 -21.72 5.75
N ASP A 508 10.68 -21.61 4.49
CA ASP A 508 11.66 -20.61 4.09
C ASP A 508 11.01 -19.28 3.65
N VAL A 509 9.74 -19.32 3.21
CA VAL A 509 9.09 -18.16 2.57
C VAL A 509 7.77 -17.79 3.22
N TYR A 510 6.75 -18.66 3.17
CA TYR A 510 5.40 -18.25 3.55
C TYR A 510 5.26 -17.96 5.04
N GLU A 511 5.84 -18.80 5.91
CA GLU A 511 5.76 -18.60 7.36
C GLU A 511 6.65 -17.43 7.85
N PRO A 512 7.95 -17.35 7.54
CA PRO A 512 8.80 -16.26 8.05
C PRO A 512 8.42 -14.86 7.55
N LEU A 513 7.85 -14.77 6.34
CA LEU A 513 7.40 -13.50 5.77
C LEU A 513 5.98 -13.11 6.22
N GLY A 514 5.31 -13.93 7.04
CA GLY A 514 3.92 -13.70 7.45
C GLY A 514 2.93 -13.74 6.28
N LEU A 515 3.22 -14.55 5.27
CA LEU A 515 2.42 -14.74 4.06
C LEU A 515 1.59 -16.03 4.09
N SER A 516 1.37 -16.61 5.29
CA SER A 516 0.65 -17.88 5.46
C SER A 516 -0.81 -17.83 4.99
N GLU A 517 -1.41 -16.64 4.94
CA GLU A 517 -2.78 -16.39 4.49
C GLU A 517 -2.84 -15.78 3.08
N SER A 518 -1.74 -15.87 2.31
CA SER A 518 -1.70 -15.40 0.92
C SER A 518 -2.24 -16.44 -0.08
N PRO A 519 -2.73 -16.03 -1.26
CA PRO A 519 -3.13 -16.98 -2.31
C PRO A 519 -2.02 -17.97 -2.71
N GLY A 520 -0.75 -17.53 -2.72
CA GLY A 520 0.38 -18.42 -3.00
C GLY A 520 0.58 -19.49 -1.92
N ALA A 521 0.35 -19.14 -0.64
CA ALA A 521 0.36 -20.11 0.45
C ALA A 521 -0.80 -21.10 0.33
N ALA A 522 -1.98 -20.65 -0.11
CA ALA A 522 -3.11 -21.51 -0.39
C ALA A 522 -2.82 -22.50 -1.54
N ASP A 523 -2.18 -22.06 -2.62
CA ASP A 523 -1.73 -22.93 -3.72
C ASP A 523 -0.74 -24.01 -3.24
N CYS A 524 0.21 -23.62 -2.37
CA CYS A 524 1.16 -24.53 -1.75
C CYS A 524 0.44 -25.59 -0.91
N LEU A 525 -0.48 -25.17 -0.03
CA LEU A 525 -1.30 -26.06 0.80
C LEU A 525 -2.21 -26.98 -0.02
N ALA A 526 -2.79 -26.47 -1.11
CA ALA A 526 -3.62 -27.26 -2.01
C ALA A 526 -2.80 -28.37 -2.67
N THR A 527 -1.60 -28.04 -3.16
CA THR A 527 -0.68 -29.02 -3.75
C THR A 527 -0.19 -30.04 -2.70
N LYS A 528 0.09 -29.59 -1.48
CA LYS A 528 0.44 -30.47 -0.35
C LYS A 528 -0.68 -31.44 -0.04
N GLY A 529 -1.92 -30.95 0.00
CA GLY A 529 -3.11 -31.78 0.16
C GLY A 529 -3.23 -32.88 -0.90
N ARG A 530 -3.00 -32.55 -2.19
CA ARG A 530 -3.00 -33.55 -3.28
C ARG A 530 -1.88 -34.58 -3.12
N ALA A 531 -0.66 -34.16 -2.76
CA ALA A 531 0.45 -35.06 -2.52
C ALA A 531 0.17 -36.03 -1.36
N LEU A 532 -0.40 -35.53 -0.26
CA LEU A 532 -0.79 -36.33 0.91
C LEU A 532 -1.88 -37.36 0.55
N LEU A 533 -2.86 -37.01 -0.28
CA LEU A 533 -3.83 -37.97 -0.81
C LEU A 533 -3.15 -39.08 -1.62
N ALA A 534 -2.15 -38.74 -2.43
CA ALA A 534 -1.43 -39.71 -3.28
C ALA A 534 -0.62 -40.73 -2.46
N ILE A 535 -0.09 -40.34 -1.29
CA ILE A 535 0.59 -41.27 -0.35
C ILE A 535 -0.36 -41.93 0.66
N GLY A 536 -1.66 -41.60 0.64
CA GLY A 536 -2.67 -42.21 1.50
C GLY A 536 -2.89 -41.55 2.86
N ASP A 537 -2.24 -40.42 3.17
CA ASP A 537 -2.48 -39.65 4.40
C ASP A 537 -3.71 -38.74 4.27
N GLN A 538 -4.88 -39.36 4.43
CA GLN A 538 -6.17 -38.70 4.30
C GLN A 538 -6.40 -37.59 5.34
N VAL A 539 -5.87 -37.74 6.56
CA VAL A 539 -6.13 -36.80 7.66
C VAL A 539 -5.36 -35.51 7.44
N ALA A 540 -4.06 -35.61 7.19
CA ALA A 540 -3.22 -34.43 6.93
C ALA A 540 -3.60 -33.75 5.61
N ALA A 541 -4.03 -34.54 4.60
CA ALA A 541 -4.54 -34.00 3.35
C ALA A 541 -5.76 -33.10 3.58
N GLN A 542 -6.76 -33.58 4.33
CA GLN A 542 -7.97 -32.81 4.61
C GLN A 542 -7.68 -31.53 5.39
N GLU A 543 -6.76 -31.56 6.35
CA GLU A 543 -6.35 -30.36 7.08
C GLU A 543 -5.74 -29.31 6.14
N SER A 544 -4.81 -29.75 5.28
CA SER A 544 -4.14 -28.88 4.30
C SER A 544 -5.13 -28.28 3.29
N LEU A 545 -6.03 -29.11 2.74
CA LEU A 545 -7.05 -28.66 1.78
C LEU A 545 -8.06 -27.70 2.40
N LYS A 546 -8.55 -27.96 3.62
CA LYS A 546 -9.47 -27.05 4.32
C LYS A 546 -8.84 -25.69 4.55
N ARG A 547 -7.57 -25.68 4.95
CA ARG A 547 -6.83 -24.43 5.15
C ARG A 547 -6.66 -23.66 3.84
N ALA A 548 -6.29 -24.34 2.76
CA ALA A 548 -6.22 -23.72 1.43
C ALA A 548 -7.56 -23.10 0.99
N ILE A 549 -8.66 -23.85 1.14
CA ILE A 549 -10.02 -23.37 0.80
C ILE A 549 -10.39 -22.13 1.61
N ALA A 550 -10.15 -22.15 2.93
CA ALA A 550 -10.45 -21.01 3.80
C ALA A 550 -9.69 -19.74 3.39
N ILE A 551 -8.42 -19.88 2.99
CA ILE A 551 -7.62 -18.75 2.51
C ILE A 551 -8.17 -18.23 1.17
N PHE A 552 -8.49 -19.11 0.22
CA PHE A 552 -9.09 -18.67 -1.06
C PHE A 552 -10.45 -17.99 -0.86
N GLU A 553 -11.28 -18.50 0.04
CA GLU A 553 -12.57 -17.88 0.39
C GLU A 553 -12.38 -16.49 1.01
N ALA A 554 -11.45 -16.35 1.96
CA ALA A 554 -11.11 -15.06 2.56
C ALA A 554 -10.55 -14.07 1.52
N ALA A 555 -9.89 -14.56 0.47
CA ALA A 555 -9.40 -13.75 -0.65
C ALA A 555 -10.45 -13.46 -1.73
N GLY A 556 -11.70 -13.90 -1.57
CA GLY A 556 -12.76 -13.72 -2.57
C GLY A 556 -12.66 -14.64 -3.79
N LEU A 557 -11.76 -15.64 -3.76
CA LEU A 557 -11.54 -16.62 -4.83
C LEU A 557 -12.34 -17.93 -4.61
N GLY A 558 -13.23 -17.97 -3.62
CA GLY A 558 -13.98 -19.17 -3.23
C GLY A 558 -14.99 -19.70 -4.26
N HIS A 559 -15.28 -18.93 -5.30
CA HIS A 559 -16.22 -19.27 -6.39
C HIS A 559 -15.55 -19.87 -7.62
N VAL A 560 -14.22 -19.91 -7.67
CA VAL A 560 -13.48 -20.43 -8.83
C VAL A 560 -13.60 -21.95 -8.88
N GLU A 561 -13.71 -22.51 -10.08
CA GLU A 561 -13.83 -23.96 -10.34
C GLU A 561 -12.72 -24.78 -9.65
N SER A 562 -11.52 -24.19 -9.54
CA SER A 562 -10.40 -24.77 -8.79
C SER A 562 -10.73 -25.00 -7.31
N VAL A 563 -11.42 -24.08 -6.62
CA VAL A 563 -11.80 -24.25 -5.21
C VAL A 563 -12.87 -25.32 -5.05
N GLN A 564 -13.81 -25.42 -6.00
CA GLN A 564 -14.79 -26.51 -5.98
C GLN A 564 -14.12 -27.88 -6.14
N GLN A 565 -13.14 -28.01 -7.05
CA GLN A 565 -12.34 -29.22 -7.17
C GLN A 565 -11.59 -29.57 -5.87
N LEU A 566 -11.08 -28.57 -5.13
CA LEU A 566 -10.48 -28.81 -3.81
C LEU A 566 -11.50 -29.28 -2.78
N ARG A 567 -12.75 -28.78 -2.80
CA ARG A 567 -13.83 -29.26 -1.93
C ARG A 567 -14.16 -30.72 -2.25
N ASP A 568 -14.25 -31.05 -3.53
CA ASP A 568 -14.57 -32.40 -3.99
C ASP A 568 -13.46 -33.37 -3.55
N LEU A 569 -12.18 -33.02 -3.74
CA LEU A 569 -11.02 -33.77 -3.25
C LEU A 569 -11.04 -33.94 -1.73
N CYS A 570 -11.34 -32.86 -0.99
CA CYS A 570 -11.45 -32.90 0.47
C CYS A 570 -12.60 -33.79 0.95
N SER A 571 -13.68 -33.91 0.16
CA SER A 571 -14.85 -34.73 0.47
C SER A 571 -14.66 -36.20 0.10
N ALA A 572 -14.03 -36.50 -1.04
CA ALA A 572 -13.74 -37.85 -1.51
C ALA A 572 -12.84 -38.62 -0.52
N GLY A 573 -11.95 -37.92 0.19
CA GLY A 573 -11.17 -38.50 1.27
C GLY A 573 -11.97 -39.01 2.48
N ARG A 574 -13.30 -38.76 2.55
CA ARG A 574 -14.19 -39.33 3.58
C ARG A 574 -14.75 -40.70 3.20
N GLU A 575 -14.88 -41.02 1.92
CA GLU A 575 -15.59 -42.22 1.45
C GLU A 575 -14.73 -43.49 1.48
N THR A 576 -13.41 -43.36 1.60
CA THR A 576 -12.45 -44.48 1.70
C THR A 576 -12.12 -44.91 3.12
N ALA A 577 -12.67 -44.25 4.16
CA ALA A 577 -12.54 -44.71 5.54
C ALA A 577 -13.39 -46.00 5.72
N PRO A 578 -12.80 -47.17 6.03
CA PRO A 578 -13.58 -48.38 6.23
C PRO A 578 -14.57 -48.14 7.36
N LYS A 579 -15.86 -48.30 7.07
CA LYS A 579 -16.91 -48.38 8.09
C LYS A 579 -16.52 -49.50 9.04
N MET A 580 -16.04 -49.15 10.22
CA MET A 580 -15.87 -50.09 11.32
C MET A 580 -17.25 -50.66 11.65
N VAL A 581 -17.56 -51.81 11.07
CA VAL A 581 -18.64 -52.68 11.52
C VAL A 581 -18.21 -53.19 12.89
N LYS A 582 -18.87 -52.69 13.94
CA LYS A 582 -18.67 -53.19 15.30
C LYS A 582 -19.10 -54.67 15.35
N PRO A 583 -18.30 -55.58 15.93
CA PRO A 583 -18.76 -56.93 16.25
C PRO A 583 -19.80 -56.92 17.37
#